data_AF-A0A1S1TTZ8-F1
#
_entry.id   AF-A0A1S1TTZ8-F1
#
_cell.length_a   1.000
_cell.length_b   1.000
_cell.length_c   1.000
_cell.angle_alpha   90.00
_cell.angle_beta   90.00
_cell.angle_gamma   90.00
#
_symmetry.space_group_name_H-M   'P 1'
#
loop_
_entity.id
_entity.type
_entity.pdbx_description
1 polymer ?
#
loop_
_entity_poly.entity_id
_entity_poly.type
_entity_poly.pdbx_seq_one_letter_code
_entity_poly.pdbx_strand_id
1 'polypeptide(L)'
;MLDNSEMELMLRGYGLTTAKILYHLPDHPHLLQSYIWQDYDIAPKFPVLIRFIEFWKSKLDGPLHSVTYTHQKLIAPNEWRKVDGEFLLH
;
A
#
# COMPACT_ATOMS: atom_id res chain seq x y z
N MET A 1 17.91 -7.32 9.16
CA MET A 1 17.20 -7.63 10.42
C MET A 1 15.77 -7.88 10.01
N LEU A 2 15.21 -9.07 10.29
CA LEU A 2 13.78 -9.30 10.12
C LEU A 2 13.11 -8.57 11.29
N ASP A 3 12.59 -7.38 11.03
CA ASP A 3 11.93 -6.57 12.04
C ASP A 3 10.65 -7.28 12.47
N ASN A 4 10.58 -7.71 13.74
CA ASN A 4 9.40 -8.36 14.34
C ASN A 4 8.10 -7.56 14.11
N SER A 5 8.21 -6.24 13.89
CA SER A 5 7.10 -5.34 13.57
C SER A 5 6.40 -5.68 12.25
N GLU A 6 7.14 -6.01 11.18
CA GLU A 6 6.54 -6.32 9.88
C GLU A 6 5.78 -7.64 9.93
N MET A 7 6.39 -8.66 10.56
CA MET A 7 5.73 -9.95 10.78
C MET A 7 4.48 -9.78 11.64
N GLU A 8 4.52 -8.96 12.68
CA GLU A 8 3.36 -8.68 13.53
C GLU A 8 2.23 -7.98 12.76
N LEU A 9 2.56 -7.02 11.89
CA LEU A 9 1.58 -6.37 11.00
C LEU A 9 0.96 -7.38 10.03
N MET A 10 1.77 -8.24 9.41
CA MET A 10 1.29 -9.31 8.53
C MET A 10 0.35 -10.27 9.25
N LEU A 11 0.70 -10.71 10.47
CA LEU A 11 -0.15 -11.56 11.31
C LEU A 11 -1.47 -10.89 11.71
N ARG A 12 -1.49 -9.55 11.80
CA ARG A 12 -2.70 -8.75 12.03
C ARG A 12 -3.52 -8.51 10.76
N GLY A 13 -3.10 -9.04 9.61
CA GLY A 13 -3.80 -8.95 8.33
C GLY A 13 -3.42 -7.73 7.48
N TYR A 14 -2.32 -7.03 7.81
CA TYR A 14 -1.78 -5.99 6.94
C TYR A 14 -0.99 -6.61 5.78
N GLY A 15 -1.09 -5.96 4.63
CA GLY A 15 -0.29 -6.28 3.44
C GLY A 15 0.39 -5.03 2.91
N LEU A 16 1.55 -5.23 2.27
CA LEU A 16 2.26 -4.14 1.61
C LEU A 16 1.39 -3.54 0.51
N THR A 17 1.17 -2.25 0.58
CA THR A 17 0.37 -1.47 -0.38
C THR A 17 1.27 -0.45 -1.04
N THR A 18 1.31 -0.47 -2.36
CA THR A 18 2.05 0.51 -3.16
C THR A 18 1.07 1.33 -3.97
N ALA A 19 1.14 2.65 -3.85
CA ALA A 19 0.32 3.58 -4.61
C ALA A 19 1.21 4.51 -5.45
N LYS A 20 0.90 4.60 -6.74
CA LYS A 20 1.39 5.65 -7.63
C LYS A 20 0.40 6.80 -7.61
N ILE A 21 0.86 7.95 -7.19
CA ILE A 21 0.08 9.18 -7.06
C ILE A 21 0.54 10.15 -8.13
N LEU A 22 -0.38 10.58 -9.00
CA LEU A 22 -0.16 11.65 -9.95
C LEU A 22 -0.79 12.93 -9.41
N TYR A 23 -0.04 14.03 -9.48
CA TYR A 23 -0.50 15.34 -9.04
C TYR A 23 0.04 16.43 -9.96
N HIS A 24 -0.65 17.56 -9.97
CA HIS A 24 -0.22 18.74 -10.73
C HIS A 24 0.79 19.56 -9.95
N LEU A 25 1.80 20.09 -10.64
CA LEU A 25 2.74 21.00 -10.01
C LEU A 25 2.03 22.34 -9.71
N PRO A 26 2.15 22.90 -8.48
CA PRO A 26 1.47 24.14 -8.11
C PRO A 26 1.73 25.31 -9.08
N ASP A 27 2.98 25.47 -9.49
CA ASP A 27 3.41 26.55 -10.40
C ASP A 27 3.14 26.23 -11.89
N HIS A 28 2.94 24.95 -12.22
CA HIS A 28 2.76 24.47 -13.59
C HIS A 28 1.63 23.42 -13.67
N PRO A 29 0.36 23.85 -13.70
CA PRO A 29 -0.79 22.94 -13.65
C PRO A 29 -0.88 21.97 -14.83
N HIS A 30 -0.21 22.24 -15.95
CA HIS A 30 -0.19 21.32 -17.09
C HIS A 30 0.85 20.19 -16.93
N LEU A 31 1.74 20.30 -15.94
CA LEU A 31 2.74 19.29 -15.65
C LEU A 31 2.23 18.32 -14.57
N LEU A 32 2.25 17.04 -14.90
CA LEU A 32 1.98 15.96 -13.95
C LEU A 32 3.29 15.39 -13.41
N GLN A 33 3.37 15.28 -12.08
CA GLN A 33 4.46 14.60 -11.39
C GLN A 33 3.94 13.33 -10.71
N SER A 34 4.79 12.30 -10.66
CA SER A 34 4.49 11.05 -9.98
C SER A 34 5.21 10.95 -8.63
N TYR A 35 4.48 10.54 -7.61
CA TYR A 35 5.01 10.15 -6.31
C TYR A 35 4.64 8.69 -6.03
N ILE A 36 5.62 7.90 -5.57
CA ILE A 36 5.40 6.51 -5.15
C ILE A 36 5.29 6.50 -3.63
N TRP A 37 4.14 6.08 -3.15
CA TRP A 37 3.86 5.85 -1.74
C TRP A 37 3.84 4.34 -1.49
N GLN A 38 4.41 3.90 -0.38
CA GLN A 38 4.39 2.49 0.01
C GLN A 38 4.31 2.37 1.53
N ASP A 39 3.35 1.60 2.00
CA ASP A 39 3.16 1.31 3.43
C ASP A 39 2.33 0.04 3.62
N TYR A 40 2.30 -0.50 4.84
CA TYR A 40 1.42 -1.59 5.23
C TYR A 40 -0.01 -1.08 5.42
N ASP A 41 -0.98 -1.73 4.78
CA ASP A 41 -2.38 -1.33 4.87
C ASP A 41 -3.32 -2.56 4.93
N ILE A 42 -4.59 -2.33 5.25
CA ILE A 42 -5.60 -3.39 5.36
C ILE A 42 -6.58 -3.31 4.18
N ALA A 43 -6.51 -4.27 3.26
CA ALA A 43 -7.52 -4.41 2.22
C ALA A 43 -8.85 -4.97 2.75
N PRO A 44 -10.01 -4.59 2.17
CA PRO A 44 -10.19 -3.67 1.05
C PRO A 44 -10.37 -2.19 1.48
N LYS A 45 -10.19 -1.88 2.77
CA LYS A 45 -10.53 -0.57 3.34
C LYS A 45 -9.45 0.49 3.13
N PHE A 46 -8.18 0.08 3.03
CA PHE A 46 -7.01 0.94 2.84
C PHE A 46 -6.97 2.18 3.76
N PRO A 47 -7.21 2.05 5.09
CA PRO A 47 -7.27 3.18 6.00
C PRO A 47 -5.99 4.02 6.04
N VAL A 48 -4.81 3.45 5.79
CA VAL A 48 -3.53 4.20 5.82
C VAL A 48 -3.40 5.07 4.56
N LEU A 49 -3.64 4.48 3.38
CA LEU A 49 -3.62 5.20 2.11
C LEU A 49 -4.66 6.34 2.08
N ILE A 50 -5.87 6.09 2.58
CA ILE A 50 -6.93 7.11 2.64
C ILE A 50 -6.48 8.30 3.51
N ARG A 51 -5.96 8.05 4.71
CA ARG A 51 -5.42 9.12 5.57
C ARG A 51 -4.31 9.90 4.90
N PHE A 52 -3.43 9.22 4.16
CA PHE A 52 -2.36 9.88 3.41
C PHE A 52 -2.92 10.80 2.30
N ILE A 53 -3.95 10.35 1.59
CA ILE A 53 -4.62 11.17 0.56
C ILE A 53 -5.34 12.38 1.19
N GLU A 54 -5.98 12.21 2.35
CA GLU A 54 -6.60 13.32 3.09
C GLU A 54 -5.57 14.33 3.58
N PHE A 55 -4.44 13.86 4.09
CA PHE A 55 -3.30 14.71 4.41
C PHE A 55 -2.80 15.46 3.17
N TRP A 56 -2.63 14.78 2.04
CA TRP A 56 -2.21 15.39 0.79
C TRP A 56 -3.13 16.55 0.40
N LYS A 57 -4.44 16.30 0.35
CA LYS A 57 -5.45 17.30 -0.03
C LYS A 57 -5.50 18.51 0.92
N SER A 58 -5.13 18.32 2.19
CA SER A 58 -5.21 19.38 3.19
C SER A 58 -3.91 20.18 3.39
N LYS A 59 -2.77 19.60 3.03
CA LYS A 59 -1.45 20.18 3.32
C LYS A 59 -0.58 20.48 2.11
N LEU A 60 -0.85 19.89 0.95
CA LEU A 60 -0.03 20.09 -0.25
C LEU A 60 -0.79 20.94 -1.26
N ASP A 61 -0.09 21.91 -1.85
CA ASP A 61 -0.66 22.84 -2.83
C ASP A 61 -0.94 22.19 -4.19
N GLY A 62 -0.27 21.07 -4.49
CA GLY A 62 -0.40 20.36 -5.77
C GLY A 62 -1.65 19.48 -5.80
N PRO A 63 -2.67 19.79 -6.61
CA PRO A 63 -3.91 19.02 -6.62
C PRO A 63 -3.67 17.62 -7.20
N LEU A 64 -4.29 16.63 -6.56
CA LEU A 64 -4.25 15.24 -7.00
C LEU A 64 -4.96 15.09 -8.34
N HIS A 65 -4.31 14.40 -9.26
CA HIS A 65 -4.88 14.01 -10.55
C HIS A 65 -5.47 12.59 -10.48
N SER A 66 -4.65 11.61 -10.10
CA SER A 66 -5.09 10.21 -9.97
C SER A 66 -4.22 9.43 -8.99
N VAL A 67 -4.80 8.36 -8.43
CA VAL A 67 -4.10 7.42 -7.55
C VAL A 67 -4.37 6.01 -8.05
N THR A 68 -3.31 5.30 -8.41
CA THR A 68 -3.38 3.88 -8.79
C THR A 68 -2.61 3.07 -7.78
N TYR A 69 -3.24 2.06 -7.18
CA TYR A 69 -2.64 1.27 -6.12
C TYR A 69 -2.72 -0.23 -6.40
N THR A 70 -1.77 -0.95 -5.82
CA THR A 70 -1.77 -2.41 -5.73
C THR A 70 -1.56 -2.79 -4.28
N HIS A 71 -2.16 -3.90 -3.87
CA HIS A 71 -2.07 -4.42 -2.53
C HIS A 71 -1.67 -5.88 -2.58
N GLN A 72 -0.60 -6.22 -1.87
CA GLN A 72 -0.14 -7.59 -1.77
C GLN A 72 -1.00 -8.34 -0.75
N LYS A 73 -2.12 -8.90 -1.23
CA LYS A 73 -3.09 -9.66 -0.43
C LYS A 73 -2.73 -11.15 -0.27
N LEU A 74 -1.44 -11.49 -0.25
CA LEU A 74 -0.96 -12.85 0.00
C LEU A 74 -0.97 -13.82 -1.20
N ILE A 75 0.09 -13.73 -2.02
CA ILE A 75 0.87 -14.90 -2.44
C ILE A 75 2.32 -14.46 -2.30
N ALA A 76 2.93 -14.75 -1.15
CA ALA A 76 4.33 -14.44 -0.89
C ALA A 76 4.94 -15.61 -0.10
N PRO A 77 6.24 -15.91 -0.27
CA PRO A 77 6.90 -17.04 0.38
C PRO A 77 6.79 -17.06 1.92
N ASN A 78 6.44 -15.93 2.53
CA ASN A 78 6.47 -15.70 3.97
C ASN A 78 5.08 -15.80 4.61
N GLU A 79 4.08 -16.33 3.89
CA GLU A 79 2.77 -16.56 4.46
C GLU A 79 2.78 -17.70 5.47
N TRP A 80 2.40 -17.41 6.71
CA TRP A 80 2.06 -18.47 7.65
C TRP A 80 0.61 -18.86 7.45
N ARG A 81 0.39 -20.05 6.89
CA ARG A 81 -0.93 -20.69 6.90
C ARG A 81 -0.86 -21.90 7.82
N LYS A 82 -1.85 -22.05 8.70
CA LYS A 82 -2.06 -23.30 9.42
C LYS A 82 -2.45 -24.38 8.39
N VAL A 83 -1.56 -25.34 8.15
CA VAL A 83 -1.83 -26.49 7.28
C VAL A 83 -2.26 -27.65 8.17
N ASP A 84 -3.53 -28.02 8.12
CA ASP A 84 -4.03 -29.20 8.84
C ASP A 84 -3.67 -30.52 8.13
N GLY A 85 -3.25 -30.46 6.87
CA GLY A 85 -2.75 -31.58 6.08
C GLY A 85 -2.25 -31.15 4.69
N GLU A 86 -1.22 -31.82 4.18
CA GLU A 86 -0.64 -31.59 2.86
C GLU A 86 -0.63 -32.90 2.06
N PHE A 87 -1.07 -32.85 0.80
CA PHE A 87 -1.00 -33.97 -0.13
C PHE A 87 0.00 -33.64 -1.23
N LEU A 88 1.12 -34.36 -1.27
CA LEU A 88 2.10 -34.25 -2.35
C LEU A 88 1.75 -35.28 -3.43
N LEU A 89 1.36 -34.81 -4.61
CA LEU A 89 1.15 -35.65 -5.79
C LEU A 89 2.44 -35.61 -6.64
N HIS A 90 2.96 -36.80 -6.98
CA HIS A 90 4.09 -36.99 -7.89
C HIS A 90 3.62 -37.15 -9.35
#